data_AF-A0A2B9DTZ9-F1
#
_entry.id   AF-A0A2B9DTZ9-F1
#
_cell.length_a   1.000
_cell.length_b   1.000
_cell.length_c   1.000
_cell.angle_alpha   90.00
_cell.angle_beta   90.00
_cell.angle_gamma   90.00
#
_symmetry.space_group_name_H-M   'P 1'
#
loop_
_entity.id
_entity.type
_entity.pdbx_description
1 polymer ?
#
loop_
_entity_poly.entity_id
_entity_poly.type
_entity_poly.pdbx_seq_one_letter_code
_entity_poly.pdbx_strand_id
1 'polypeptide(L)'
;MRKAMFFFISILFLGVFLIILSACTPKTVEQVGVKEGYVIVRNETVYFVSDKAFETKIELRNYIEQQINKEHPSDTVLSFKDKNAYDQLKTGDKINVWSSQILESYPAKMIVEKFEIVEK
;
A
#
# COMPACT_ATOMS: atom_id res chain seq x y z
N MET A 1 0.93 -12.58 57.99
CA MET A 1 -0.24 -12.27 57.13
C MET A 1 0.03 -11.19 56.08
N ARG A 2 0.69 -10.06 56.41
CA ARG A 2 0.97 -8.95 55.48
C ARG A 2 1.76 -9.35 54.21
N LYS A 3 2.79 -10.20 54.33
CA LYS A 3 3.62 -10.66 53.18
C LYS A 3 2.87 -11.54 52.18
N ALA A 4 1.96 -12.40 52.66
CA ALA A 4 1.15 -13.26 51.80
C ALA A 4 0.14 -12.43 50.99
N MET A 5 -0.46 -11.41 51.61
CA MET A 5 -1.38 -10.49 50.93
C MET A 5 -0.70 -9.70 49.80
N PHE A 6 0.53 -9.21 50.00
CA PHE A 6 1.31 -8.58 48.92
C PHE A 6 1.64 -9.54 47.78
N PHE A 7 1.90 -10.81 48.10
CA PHE A 7 2.18 -11.84 47.08
C PHE A 7 0.94 -12.13 46.22
N PHE A 8 -0.24 -12.24 46.83
CA PHE A 8 -1.51 -12.41 46.12
C PHE A 8 -1.86 -11.21 45.22
N ILE A 9 -1.62 -9.98 45.71
CA ILE A 9 -1.81 -8.76 44.91
C ILE A 9 -0.83 -8.76 43.71
N SER A 10 0.42 -9.15 43.91
CA SER A 10 1.41 -9.24 42.83
C SER A 10 1.02 -10.24 41.74
N ILE A 11 0.43 -11.38 42.11
CA ILE A 11 -0.05 -12.39 41.15
C ILE A 11 -1.23 -11.86 40.34
N LEU A 12 -2.15 -11.12 40.97
CA LEU A 12 -3.28 -10.48 40.28
C LEU A 12 -2.81 -9.44 39.26
N PHE A 13 -1.85 -8.58 39.63
CA PHE A 13 -1.28 -7.60 38.69
C PHE A 13 -0.53 -8.25 37.53
N LEU A 14 0.22 -9.33 37.79
CA LEU A 14 0.92 -10.07 36.75
C LEU A 14 -0.07 -10.73 35.76
N GLY A 15 -1.17 -11.29 36.27
CA GLY A 15 -2.23 -11.87 35.44
C GLY A 15 -2.88 -10.84 34.50
N VAL A 16 -3.21 -9.65 35.01
CA VAL A 16 -3.77 -8.56 34.19
C VAL A 16 -2.77 -8.08 33.14
N PHE A 17 -1.50 -7.94 33.50
CA PHE A 17 -0.44 -7.54 32.57
C PHE A 17 -0.27 -8.54 31.42
N LEU A 18 -0.31 -9.84 31.70
CA LEU A 18 -0.22 -10.89 30.68
C LEU A 18 -1.42 -10.90 29.72
N ILE A 19 -2.63 -10.59 30.20
CA ILE A 19 -3.83 -10.48 29.35
C ILE A 19 -3.70 -9.31 28.37
N ILE A 20 -3.18 -8.16 28.83
CA ILE A 20 -2.97 -6.97 27.98
C ILE A 20 -1.91 -7.25 26.90
N LEU A 21 -0.81 -7.94 27.24
CA LEU A 21 0.19 -8.34 26.24
C LEU A 21 -0.37 -9.31 25.21
N SER A 22 -1.20 -10.29 25.63
CA SER A 22 -1.80 -11.27 24.71
C SER A 22 -2.80 -10.62 23.73
N ALA A 23 -3.40 -9.49 24.08
CA ALA A 23 -4.31 -8.76 23.19
C ALA A 23 -3.59 -7.93 22.13
N CYS A 24 -2.28 -7.71 22.28
CA CYS A 24 -1.46 -6.98 21.31
C CYS A 24 -0.84 -7.97 20.32
N THR A 25 -1.66 -8.57 19.47
CA THR A 25 -1.15 -9.25 18.28
C THR A 25 -0.61 -8.18 17.33
N PRO A 26 0.69 -8.17 16.99
CA PRO A 26 1.16 -7.33 15.91
C PRO A 26 0.40 -7.75 14.67
N LYS A 27 -0.34 -6.82 14.05
CA LYS A 27 -0.96 -7.07 12.76
C LYS A 27 0.18 -7.41 11.81
N THR A 28 0.29 -8.68 11.43
CA THR A 28 1.17 -9.10 10.35
C THR A 28 0.79 -8.24 9.17
N VAL A 29 1.68 -7.33 8.78
CA VAL A 29 1.56 -6.60 7.53
C VAL A 29 1.68 -7.69 6.47
N GLU A 30 0.55 -8.19 5.97
CA GLU A 30 0.54 -9.03 4.80
C GLU A 30 1.28 -8.24 3.73
N GLN A 31 2.49 -8.69 3.36
CA GLN A 31 3.16 -8.15 2.20
C GLN A 31 2.26 -8.48 1.02
N VAL A 32 1.43 -7.50 0.65
CA VAL A 32 0.58 -7.57 -0.53
C VAL A 32 1.55 -7.67 -1.69
N GLY A 33 1.62 -8.87 -2.27
CA GLY A 33 2.68 -9.33 -3.16
C GLY A 33 2.97 -8.41 -4.35
N VAL A 34 4.01 -8.74 -5.10
CA VAL A 34 4.46 -7.94 -6.25
C VAL A 34 3.31 -7.81 -7.26
N LYS A 35 2.92 -6.58 -7.56
CA LYS A 35 1.95 -6.28 -8.61
C LYS A 35 2.63 -5.59 -9.78
N GLU A 36 2.36 -6.09 -10.97
CA GLU A 36 2.77 -5.45 -12.22
C GLU A 36 1.61 -4.58 -12.73
N GLY A 37 1.94 -3.42 -13.32
CA GLY A 37 0.94 -2.56 -13.92
C GLY A 37 1.54 -1.31 -14.56
N TYR A 38 0.67 -0.47 -15.12
CA TYR A 38 1.04 0.77 -15.79
C TYR A 38 0.70 1.99 -14.95
N VAL A 39 1.45 3.06 -15.16
CA VAL A 39 1.29 4.32 -14.42
C VAL A 39 0.62 5.39 -15.27
N ILE A 40 -0.30 6.14 -14.67
CA ILE A 40 -0.79 7.42 -15.19
C ILE A 40 -0.47 8.50 -14.16
N VAL A 41 0.36 9.48 -14.53
CA VAL A 41 0.72 10.62 -13.68
C VAL A 41 -0.18 11.81 -14.03
N ARG A 42 -0.88 12.34 -13.02
CA ARG A 42 -1.74 13.52 -13.16
C ARG A 42 -1.70 14.35 -11.88
N ASN A 43 -1.37 15.64 -11.97
CA ASN A 43 -1.34 16.57 -10.84
C ASN A 43 -0.57 15.98 -9.63
N GLU A 44 0.66 15.51 -9.86
CA GLU A 44 1.53 14.87 -8.85
C GLU A 44 0.98 13.55 -8.25
N THR A 45 -0.19 13.10 -8.69
CA THR A 45 -0.80 11.83 -8.29
C THR A 45 -0.44 10.74 -9.28
N VAL A 46 -0.03 9.59 -8.76
CA VAL A 46 0.37 8.41 -9.53
C VAL A 46 -0.74 7.38 -9.45
N TYR A 47 -1.50 7.24 -10.52
CA TYR A 47 -2.56 6.24 -10.67
C TYR A 47 -1.96 4.94 -11.22
N PHE A 48 -2.41 3.80 -10.70
CA PHE A 48 -1.88 2.49 -11.04
C PHE A 48 -2.92 1.62 -11.71
N VAL A 49 -2.61 1.08 -12.88
CA VAL A 49 -3.49 0.26 -13.71
C VAL A 49 -2.92 -1.15 -13.73
N SER A 50 -3.51 -2.05 -12.94
CA SER A 50 -3.04 -3.45 -12.80
C SER A 50 -4.05 -4.50 -13.28
N ASP A 51 -5.27 -4.08 -13.59
CA ASP A 51 -6.37 -4.93 -14.02
C ASP A 51 -6.39 -5.18 -15.54
N LYS A 52 -5.51 -4.51 -16.29
CA LYS A 52 -5.47 -4.54 -17.75
C LYS A 52 -4.07 -4.82 -18.28
N ALA A 53 -3.98 -5.80 -19.18
CA ALA A 53 -2.83 -5.99 -20.05
C ALA A 53 -3.02 -5.21 -21.36
N PHE A 54 -1.90 -4.82 -21.98
CA PHE A 54 -1.87 -4.15 -23.28
C PHE A 54 -0.88 -4.90 -24.15
N GLU A 55 -1.31 -5.30 -25.34
CA GLU A 55 -0.45 -6.05 -26.28
C GLU A 55 0.44 -5.10 -27.10
N THR A 56 0.05 -3.83 -27.20
CA THR A 56 0.76 -2.83 -28.00
C THR A 56 0.84 -1.48 -27.31
N LYS A 57 1.89 -0.71 -27.62
CA LYS A 57 2.02 0.69 -27.15
C LYS A 57 0.89 1.60 -27.64
N ILE A 58 0.30 1.29 -28.80
CA ILE A 58 -0.84 2.05 -29.36
C ILE A 58 -2.09 1.84 -28.50
N GLU A 59 -2.35 0.60 -28.09
CA GLU A 59 -3.49 0.28 -27.22
C GLU A 59 -3.35 0.96 -25.85
N LEU A 60 -2.17 0.89 -25.25
CA LEU A 60 -1.85 1.57 -23.99
C LEU A 60 -2.08 3.08 -24.12
N ARG A 61 -1.55 3.69 -25.18
CA ARG A 61 -1.72 5.12 -25.44
C ARG A 61 -3.20 5.52 -25.55
N ASN A 62 -3.97 4.80 -26.37
CA ASN A 62 -5.39 5.07 -26.55
C ASN A 62 -6.16 4.95 -25.23
N TYR A 63 -5.83 3.95 -24.41
CA TYR A 63 -6.42 3.82 -23.09
C TYR A 63 -6.08 5.01 -22.18
N ILE A 64 -4.80 5.41 -22.10
CA ILE A 64 -4.37 6.57 -21.30
C ILE A 64 -5.10 7.84 -21.74
N GLU A 65 -5.20 8.10 -23.04
CA GLU A 65 -5.91 9.27 -23.59
C GLU A 65 -7.39 9.30 -23.18
N GLN A 66 -8.03 8.12 -23.06
CA GLN A 66 -9.41 7.99 -22.57
C GLN A 66 -9.54 8.16 -21.05
N GLN A 67 -8.54 7.74 -20.26
CA GLN A 67 -8.61 7.78 -18.80
C GLN A 67 -8.12 9.10 -18.18
N ILE A 68 -7.12 9.77 -18.78
CA ILE A 68 -6.37 10.85 -18.13
C ILE A 68 -7.22 12.07 -17.76
N ASN A 69 -8.34 12.28 -18.46
CA ASN A 69 -9.26 13.39 -18.22
C ASN A 69 -10.44 13.04 -17.30
N LYS A 70 -10.56 11.78 -16.87
CA LYS A 70 -11.57 11.39 -15.90
C LYS A 70 -11.24 11.96 -14.51
N GLU A 71 -12.24 12.00 -13.64
CA GLU A 71 -12.06 12.40 -12.24
C GLU A 71 -10.98 11.53 -11.57
N HIS A 72 -11.02 10.22 -11.82
CA HIS A 72 -10.01 9.25 -11.43
C HIS A 72 -9.57 8.41 -12.64
N PRO A 73 -8.33 8.58 -13.14
CA PRO A 73 -7.79 7.77 -14.23
C PRO A 73 -7.64 6.27 -13.93
N SER A 74 -7.59 5.88 -12.65
CA SER A 74 -7.62 4.50 -12.17
C SER A 74 -8.26 4.43 -10.79
N ASP A 75 -8.73 3.24 -10.42
CA ASP A 75 -9.30 2.91 -9.11
C ASP A 75 -8.24 2.72 -8.02
N THR A 76 -6.94 2.86 -8.34
CA THR A 76 -5.84 2.77 -7.37
C THR A 76 -4.84 3.91 -7.55
N VAL A 77 -4.41 4.51 -6.44
CA VAL A 77 -3.31 5.48 -6.38
C VAL A 77 -2.14 4.94 -5.56
N LEU A 78 -0.92 5.22 -6.03
CA LEU A 78 0.31 4.85 -5.34
C LEU A 78 0.71 5.93 -4.33
N SER A 79 0.99 5.49 -3.12
CA SER A 79 1.46 6.32 -2.01
C SER A 79 2.88 5.91 -1.65
N PHE A 80 3.85 6.75 -2.01
CA PHE A 80 5.24 6.53 -1.67
C PHE A 80 5.59 7.23 -0.36
N LYS A 81 6.48 6.62 0.43
CA LYS A 81 7.04 7.27 1.63
C LYS A 81 8.04 8.36 1.27
N ASP A 82 8.82 8.15 0.21
CA ASP A 82 9.77 9.11 -0.33
C ASP A 82 9.10 9.97 -1.43
N LYS A 83 9.18 11.30 -1.28
CA LYS A 83 8.65 12.23 -2.29
C LYS A 83 9.41 12.16 -3.61
N ASN A 84 10.70 11.84 -3.60
CA ASN A 84 11.51 11.73 -4.80
C ASN A 84 11.12 10.52 -5.68
N ALA A 85 10.32 9.59 -5.16
CA ALA A 85 9.79 8.47 -5.93
C ALA A 85 8.81 8.94 -7.00
N TYR A 86 8.02 9.99 -6.74
CA TYR A 86 7.03 10.52 -7.67
C TYR A 86 7.69 11.08 -8.95
N ASP A 87 8.85 11.72 -8.81
CA ASP A 87 9.57 12.35 -9.93
C ASP A 87 10.21 11.35 -10.91
N GLN A 88 10.34 10.09 -10.49
CA GLN A 88 10.95 9.03 -11.30
C GLN A 88 9.96 8.39 -12.29
N LEU A 89 8.66 8.57 -12.08
CA LEU A 89 7.60 7.91 -12.83
C LEU A 89 7.00 8.85 -13.89
N LYS A 90 6.68 8.28 -15.04
CA LYS A 90 5.99 8.95 -16.13
C LYS A 90 4.76 8.17 -16.55
N THR A 91 3.79 8.90 -17.11
CA THR A 91 2.61 8.28 -17.72
C THR A 91 3.04 7.31 -18.82
N GLY A 92 2.58 6.07 -18.73
CA GLY A 92 2.92 4.98 -19.64
C GLY A 92 3.99 4.03 -19.13
N ASP A 93 4.73 4.39 -18.07
CA ASP A 93 5.73 3.49 -17.48
C ASP A 93 5.04 2.21 -16.97
N LYS A 94 5.64 1.06 -17.31
CA LYS A 94 5.28 -0.24 -16.74
C LYS A 94 6.16 -0.49 -15.53
N ILE A 95 5.56 -0.82 -14.38
CA ILE A 95 6.28 -0.99 -13.13
C ILE A 95 5.88 -2.26 -12.39
N ASN A 96 6.82 -2.80 -11.62
CA ASN A 96 6.57 -3.73 -10.54
C ASN A 96 6.50 -2.96 -9.22
N VAL A 97 5.48 -3.23 -8.42
CA VAL A 97 5.22 -2.56 -7.13
C VAL A 97 5.21 -3.59 -6.02
N TRP A 98 6.03 -3.35 -4.99
CA TRP A 98 5.96 -4.06 -3.72
C TRP A 98 5.18 -3.20 -2.75
N SER A 99 4.05 -3.71 -2.27
CA SER A 99 3.18 -2.98 -1.35
C SER A 99 3.10 -3.65 0.01
N SER A 100 3.00 -2.84 1.07
CA SER A 100 2.75 -3.33 2.43
C SER A 100 1.26 -3.34 2.76
N GLN A 101 0.49 -2.45 2.15
CA GLN A 101 -0.92 -2.28 2.48
C GLN A 101 -1.68 -1.59 1.35
N ILE A 102 -2.96 -1.93 1.20
CA ILE A 102 -3.93 -1.15 0.43
C ILE A 102 -4.97 -0.60 1.42
N LEU A 103 -5.18 0.69 1.42
CA LEU A 103 -6.18 1.38 2.25
C LEU A 103 -7.50 1.48 1.47
N GLU A 104 -8.57 0.95 2.07
CA GLU A 104 -9.91 0.96 1.49
C GLU A 104 -10.43 2.40 1.34
N SER A 105 -10.57 2.83 0.09
CA SER A 105 -11.04 4.15 -0.36
C SER A 105 -11.31 4.10 -1.87
N TYR A 106 -11.86 5.18 -2.45
CA TYR A 106 -12.00 5.30 -3.90
C TYR A 106 -11.41 6.65 -4.38
N PRO A 107 -10.30 6.64 -5.15
CA PRO A 107 -9.46 5.49 -5.49
C PRO A 107 -8.81 4.86 -4.26
N ALA A 108 -8.57 3.55 -4.29
CA ALA A 108 -7.86 2.84 -3.23
C ALA A 108 -6.41 3.32 -3.13
N LYS A 109 -5.88 3.44 -1.92
CA LYS A 109 -4.52 3.96 -1.71
C LYS A 109 -3.56 2.83 -1.37
N MET A 110 -2.64 2.54 -2.28
CA MET A 110 -1.63 1.50 -2.12
C MET A 110 -0.33 2.09 -1.53
N ILE A 111 0.07 1.61 -0.36
CA ILE A 111 1.32 2.01 0.28
C ILE A 111 2.47 1.23 -0.38
N VAL A 112 3.36 1.96 -1.05
CA VAL A 112 4.48 1.40 -1.80
C VAL A 112 5.73 1.36 -0.92
N GLU A 113 6.32 0.18 -0.79
CA GLU A 113 7.62 -0.01 -0.12
C GLU A 113 8.77 0.07 -1.12
N LYS A 114 8.59 -0.46 -2.32
CA LYS A 114 9.56 -0.44 -3.41
C LYS A 114 8.82 -0.48 -4.75
N PHE A 115 9.41 0.12 -5.77
CA PHE A 115 8.99 -0.11 -7.15
C PHE A 115 10.20 -0.30 -8.06
N GLU A 116 9.96 -0.85 -9.24
CA GLU A 116 10.94 -1.01 -10.31
C GLU A 116 10.27 -0.73 -11.65
N ILE A 117 10.93 0.06 -12.51
CA ILE A 117 10.45 0.33 -13.87
C ILE A 117 10.90 -0.83 -14.76
N VAL A 118 9.91 -1.55 -15.31
CA VAL A 118 10.10 -2.69 -16.21
C VAL A 118 10.20 -2.22 -17.66
N GLU A 119 9.38 -1.24 -18.05
CA GLU A 119 9.35 -0.69 -19.41
C GLU A 119 9.02 0.82 -19.40
N LYS A 120 9.53 1.55 -20.40
CA LYS A 120 9.28 2.97 -20.67
C LYS A 120 8.65 3.20 -22.05
#